data_AF-A0A6F9ZUS7-F1
#
_entry.id   AF-A0A6F9ZUS7-F1
#
_cell.length_a   1.000
_cell.length_b   1.000
_cell.length_c   1.000
_cell.angle_alpha   90.00
_cell.angle_beta   90.00
_cell.angle_gamma   90.00
#
_symmetry.space_group_name_H-M   'P 1'
#
loop_
_entity.id
_entity.type
_entity.pdbx_description
1 polymer ?
#
loop_
_entity_poly.entity_id
_entity_poly.type
_entity_poly.pdbx_seq_one_letter_code
_entity_poly.pdbx_strand_id
1 'polypeptide(L)'
;MKDKETPDIKALGKRRKRILKVLLMVSSAYMLFFLFMILTIYYLDIGYDITRLLQLSILQIVSLGCGMYLLFILIALMLHASYVRGKRRIEESMRPKPVFYRGKRLYTFTYPPGARGGVYAKTLMDVDDRTAILLRYRIVGPEEIWEDLLP
;
A
#
# COMPACT_ATOMS: atom_id res chain seq x y z
N MET A 1 -22.53 -9.65 -3.18
CA MET A 1 -21.96 -8.69 -4.15
C MET A 1 -20.46 -8.55 -3.85
N LYS A 2 -19.60 -9.08 -4.71
CA LYS A 2 -18.17 -9.29 -4.46
C LYS A 2 -17.41 -7.97 -4.65
N ASP A 3 -16.74 -7.52 -3.61
CA ASP A 3 -15.84 -6.36 -3.51
C ASP A 3 -14.71 -6.47 -4.57
N LYS A 4 -14.98 -6.00 -5.79
CA LYS A 4 -14.12 -6.19 -6.97
C LYS A 4 -12.98 -5.17 -7.09
N GLU A 5 -12.96 -4.10 -6.29
CA GLU A 5 -12.01 -2.98 -6.46
C GLU A 5 -10.91 -2.89 -5.39
N THR A 6 -10.96 -3.71 -4.33
CA THR A 6 -9.86 -3.81 -3.34
C THR A 6 -8.75 -4.86 -3.58
N PRO A 7 -8.71 -5.69 -4.65
CA PRO A 7 -7.74 -6.78 -4.73
C PRO A 7 -6.29 -6.28 -4.91
N ASP A 8 -6.07 -5.15 -5.58
CA ASP A 8 -4.72 -4.67 -5.89
C ASP A 8 -3.99 -4.12 -4.66
N ILE A 9 -4.67 -3.33 -3.81
CA ILE A 9 -4.09 -2.83 -2.54
C ILE A 9 -3.84 -3.98 -1.57
N LYS A 10 -4.78 -4.93 -1.46
CA LYS A 10 -4.64 -6.12 -0.61
C LYS A 10 -3.48 -7.00 -1.09
N ALA A 11 -3.29 -7.15 -2.41
CA ALA A 11 -2.18 -7.90 -3.00
C ALA A 11 -0.82 -7.22 -2.77
N LEU A 12 -0.74 -5.90 -2.93
CA LEU A 12 0.46 -5.11 -2.63
C LEU A 12 0.86 -5.23 -1.15
N GLY A 13 -0.11 -5.14 -0.24
CA GLY A 13 0.11 -5.35 1.19
C GLY A 13 0.61 -6.76 1.51
N LYS A 14 0.06 -7.79 0.87
CA LYS A 14 0.45 -9.20 1.07
C LYS A 14 1.86 -9.49 0.55
N ARG A 15 2.22 -8.95 -0.62
CA ARG A 15 3.58 -9.06 -1.19
C ARG A 15 4.61 -8.37 -0.28
N ARG A 16 4.35 -7.15 0.18
CA ARG A 16 5.23 -6.45 1.16
C ARG A 16 5.41 -7.27 2.44
N LYS A 17 4.33 -7.77 3.03
CA LYS A 17 4.41 -8.59 4.26
C LYS A 17 5.28 -9.83 4.05
N ARG A 18 5.19 -10.47 2.88
CA ARG A 18 6.04 -11.62 2.53
C ARG A 18 7.51 -11.23 2.44
N ILE A 19 7.83 -10.16 1.71
CA ILE A 19 9.22 -9.66 1.57
C ILE A 19 9.79 -9.25 2.92
N LEU A 20 9.02 -8.52 3.74
CA LEU A 20 9.45 -8.11 5.08
C LEU A 20 9.66 -9.32 6.00
N LYS A 21 8.80 -10.35 5.92
CA LYS A 21 8.95 -11.59 6.69
C LYS A 21 10.22 -12.34 6.29
N VAL A 22 10.52 -12.41 4.99
CA VAL A 22 11.77 -13.01 4.49
C VAL A 22 12.97 -12.20 4.96
N LEU A 23 12.93 -10.87 4.83
CA LEU A 23 14.00 -9.98 5.28
C LEU A 23 14.29 -10.15 6.78
N LEU A 24 13.23 -10.24 7.59
CA LEU A 24 13.34 -10.44 9.04
C LEU A 24 13.91 -11.83 9.36
N MET A 25 13.45 -12.88 8.69
CA MET A 25 13.99 -14.23 8.86
C MET A 25 15.48 -14.30 8.49
N VAL A 26 15.89 -13.66 7.39
CA VAL A 26 17.30 -13.58 6.97
C VAL A 26 18.12 -12.77 7.98
N SER A 27 17.59 -11.63 8.45
CA SER A 27 18.27 -10.80 9.45
C SER A 27 18.44 -11.51 10.80
N SER A 28 17.43 -12.27 11.24
CA SER A 28 17.53 -13.09 12.46
C SER A 28 18.51 -14.25 12.30
N ALA A 29 18.51 -14.94 11.15
CA ALA A 29 19.48 -15.99 10.87
C ALA A 29 20.92 -15.44 10.84
N TYR A 30 21.11 -14.26 10.24
CA TYR A 30 22.40 -13.57 10.24
C TYR A 30 22.85 -13.19 11.66
N MET A 31 21.94 -12.72 12.52
CA MET A 31 22.24 -12.44 13.93
C MET A 31 22.76 -13.68 14.64
N LEU A 32 22.10 -14.81 14.42
CA LEU A 32 22.41 -16.09 15.07
C LEU A 32 23.75 -16.62 14.59
N PHE A 33 24.03 -16.48 13.29
CA PHE A 33 25.35 -16.78 12.72
C PHE A 33 26.44 -15.90 13.32
N PHE A 34 26.20 -14.59 13.45
CA PHE A 34 27.16 -13.66 14.02
C PHE A 34 27.44 -13.95 15.49
N LEU A 35 26.39 -14.28 16.27
CA LEU A 35 26.52 -14.71 17.66
C LEU A 35 27.35 -15.99 17.76
N PHE A 36 27.05 -17.00 16.92
CA PHE A 36 27.79 -18.26 16.88
C PHE A 36 29.28 -18.03 16.55
N MET A 37 29.57 -17.14 15.61
CA MET A 37 30.92 -16.76 15.25
C MET A 37 31.66 -16.11 16.44
N ILE A 38 31.04 -15.16 17.14
CA ILE A 38 31.62 -14.56 18.36
C ILE A 38 31.89 -15.62 19.42
N LEU A 39 30.95 -16.55 19.63
CA LEU A 39 31.07 -17.61 20.61
C LEU A 39 32.24 -18.56 20.29
N THR A 40 32.41 -18.89 19.00
CA THR A 40 33.51 -19.73 18.51
C THR A 40 34.87 -19.04 18.65
N ILE A 41 34.94 -17.73 18.43
CA ILE A 41 36.17 -16.94 18.62
C ILE A 41 36.53 -16.84 20.10
N TYR A 42 35.56 -16.51 20.96
CA TYR A 42 35.84 -16.14 22.35
C TYR A 42 35.94 -17.34 23.31
N TYR A 43 35.17 -18.41 23.07
CA TYR A 43 35.12 -19.58 23.96
C TYR A 43 35.90 -20.80 23.46
N LEU A 44 36.04 -20.96 22.14
CA LEU A 44 36.69 -22.15 21.57
C LEU A 44 38.14 -21.90 21.14
N ASP A 45 38.62 -20.65 21.10
CA ASP A 45 39.94 -20.20 20.60
C ASP A 45 40.27 -20.60 19.13
N ILE A 46 39.52 -21.53 18.55
CA ILE A 46 39.56 -21.97 17.14
C ILE A 46 39.15 -20.82 16.20
N GLY A 47 38.29 -19.91 16.64
CA GLY A 47 37.87 -18.78 15.80
C GLY A 47 39.01 -17.83 15.47
N TYR A 48 40.07 -17.75 16.29
CA TYR A 48 41.25 -16.94 15.98
C TYR A 48 41.97 -17.42 14.71
N ASP A 49 42.08 -18.73 14.49
CA ASP A 49 42.66 -19.29 13.26
C ASP A 49 41.84 -18.93 12.02
N ILE A 50 40.52 -18.88 12.14
CA ILE A 50 39.61 -18.47 11.04
C ILE A 50 39.77 -16.98 10.74
N THR A 51 39.84 -16.12 11.77
CA THR A 51 40.07 -14.67 11.58
C THR A 51 41.47 -14.38 11.03
N ARG A 52 42.48 -15.18 11.41
CA ARG A 52 43.85 -15.10 10.90
C ARG A 52 43.95 -15.55 9.44
N LEU A 53 43.18 -16.56 9.02
CA LEU A 53 43.09 -17.00 7.62
C LEU A 53 42.47 -15.91 6.72
N LEU A 54 41.46 -15.19 7.23
CA LEU A 54 40.83 -14.06 6.53
C LEU A 54 41.65 -12.75 6.61
N GLN A 55 42.73 -12.71 7.41
CA GLN A 55 43.53 -11.50 7.69
C GLN A 55 42.70 -10.31 8.18
N LEU A 56 41.51 -10.55 8.73
CA LEU A 56 40.61 -9.51 9.21
C LEU A 56 40.70 -9.41 10.73
N SER A 57 40.96 -8.21 11.23
CA SER A 57 40.88 -7.94 12.66
C SER A 57 39.44 -8.14 13.16
N ILE A 58 39.27 -8.55 14.41
CA ILE A 58 37.97 -8.69 15.08
C ILE A 58 37.16 -7.39 14.94
N LEU A 59 37.82 -6.23 15.02
CA LEU A 59 37.21 -4.92 14.84
C LEU A 59 36.62 -4.75 13.43
N GLN A 60 37.30 -5.25 12.40
CA GLN A 60 36.85 -5.18 11.01
C GLN A 60 35.66 -6.12 10.76
N ILE A 61 35.64 -7.30 11.40
CA ILE A 61 34.51 -8.23 11.30
C ILE A 61 33.25 -7.61 11.91
N VAL A 62 33.38 -6.96 13.06
CA VAL A 62 32.28 -6.24 13.72
C VAL A 62 31.81 -5.06 12.89
N SER A 63 32.71 -4.27 12.29
CA SER A 63 32.32 -3.15 11.45
C SER A 63 31.60 -3.61 10.17
N LEU A 64 32.03 -4.73 9.57
CA LEU A 64 31.39 -5.32 8.39
C LEU A 64 30.00 -5.87 8.72
N GLY A 65 29.85 -6.52 9.88
CA GLY A 65 28.55 -6.95 10.40
C GLY A 65 27.59 -5.78 10.64
N CYS A 66 28.09 -4.70 11.25
CA CYS A 66 27.32 -3.47 11.46
C CYS A 66 26.88 -2.84 10.13
N GLY A 67 27.78 -2.75 9.15
CA GLY A 67 27.48 -2.25 7.81
C GLY A 67 26.39 -3.05 7.09
N MET A 68 26.45 -4.39 7.19
CA MET A 68 25.41 -5.28 6.65
C MET A 68 24.04 -5.06 7.30
N TYR A 69 23.99 -4.85 8.62
CA TYR A 69 22.73 -4.52 9.31
C TYR A 69 22.17 -3.18 8.87
N LEU A 70 23.03 -2.18 8.69
CA LEU A 70 22.64 -0.86 8.21
C LEU A 70 22.03 -0.96 6.79
N LEU A 71 22.60 -1.80 5.93
CA LEU A 71 22.05 -2.11 4.61
C LEU A 71 20.67 -2.77 4.69
N PHE A 72 20.48 -3.75 5.59
CA PHE A 72 19.16 -4.36 5.80
C PHE A 72 18.10 -3.34 6.24
N ILE A 73 18.46 -2.40 7.12
CA ILE A 73 17.58 -1.31 7.57
C ILE A 73 17.21 -0.40 6.39
N LEU A 74 18.19 -0.01 5.56
CA LEU A 74 17.93 0.81 4.37
C LEU A 74 16.98 0.13 3.39
N ILE A 75 17.17 -1.17 3.13
CA ILE A 75 16.26 -1.95 2.27
C ILE A 75 14.84 -1.97 2.85
N ALA A 76 14.71 -2.17 4.16
CA ALA A 76 13.40 -2.15 4.83
C ALA A 76 12.71 -0.77 4.71
N LEU A 77 13.46 0.32 4.88
CA LEU A 77 12.97 1.68 4.71
C LEU A 77 12.54 1.97 3.26
N MET A 78 13.35 1.57 2.26
CA MET A 78 12.99 1.74 0.86
C MET A 78 11.72 0.96 0.50
N LEU A 79 11.57 -0.27 1.00
CA LEU A 79 10.37 -1.08 0.81
C LEU A 79 9.14 -0.46 1.48
N HIS A 80 9.31 0.20 2.62
CA HIS A 80 8.24 0.94 3.27
C HIS A 80 7.84 2.18 2.47
N ALA A 81 8.82 2.98 2.03
CA ALA A 81 8.59 4.18 1.24
C ALA A 81 7.90 3.87 -0.10
N SER A 82 8.30 2.79 -0.79
CA SER A 82 7.65 2.38 -2.04
C SER A 82 6.18 1.97 -1.84
N TYR A 83 5.88 1.28 -0.73
CA TYR A 83 4.52 0.91 -0.38
C TYR A 83 3.64 2.12 -0.06
N VAL A 84 4.15 3.09 0.70
CA VAL A 84 3.42 4.32 1.02
C VAL A 84 3.10 5.11 -0.25
N ARG A 85 4.07 5.26 -1.16
CA ARG A 85 3.86 5.92 -2.46
C ARG A 85 2.84 5.16 -3.32
N GLY A 86 2.96 3.83 -3.40
CA GLY A 86 2.04 2.99 -4.17
C GLY A 86 0.60 3.06 -3.63
N LYS A 87 0.43 2.98 -2.31
CA LYS A 87 -0.87 3.14 -1.66
C LYS A 87 -1.49 4.50 -1.98
N ARG A 88 -0.73 5.58 -1.82
CA ARG A 88 -1.19 6.94 -2.09
C ARG A 88 -1.62 7.13 -3.54
N ARG A 89 -0.84 6.61 -4.50
CA ARG A 89 -1.17 6.69 -5.93
C ARG A 89 -2.46 5.94 -6.28
N ILE A 90 -2.70 4.79 -5.66
CA ILE A 90 -3.94 4.04 -5.88
C ILE A 90 -5.12 4.77 -5.26
N GLU A 91 -4.95 5.31 -4.06
CA GLU A 91 -5.99 6.10 -3.38
C GLU A 91 -6.34 7.38 -4.16
N GLU A 92 -5.35 8.06 -4.74
CA GLU A 92 -5.55 9.19 -5.64
C GLU A 92 -6.23 8.78 -6.95
N SER A 93 -5.94 7.58 -7.49
CA SER A 93 -6.59 7.07 -8.71
C SER A 93 -8.05 6.64 -8.50
N MET A 94 -8.42 6.26 -7.27
CA MET A 94 -9.80 5.95 -6.91
C MET A 94 -10.64 7.20 -6.63
N ARG A 95 -10.02 8.37 -6.42
CA ARG A 95 -10.79 9.60 -6.32
C ARG A 95 -11.42 9.88 -7.68
N PRO A 96 -12.75 10.07 -7.77
CA PRO A 96 -13.40 10.39 -9.03
C PRO A 96 -12.73 11.63 -9.60
N LYS A 97 -12.23 11.54 -10.84
CA LYS A 97 -11.65 12.69 -11.53
C LYS A 97 -12.69 13.82 -11.50
N PRO A 98 -12.30 15.06 -11.16
CA PRO A 98 -13.23 16.17 -11.15
C PRO A 98 -13.82 16.31 -12.55
N VAL A 99 -15.14 16.14 -12.65
CA VAL A 99 -15.86 16.36 -13.90
C VAL A 99 -16.01 17.86 -14.06
N PHE A 100 -15.72 18.40 -15.25
CA PHE A 100 -15.89 19.82 -15.54
C PHE A 100 -17.08 20.03 -16.46
N TYR A 101 -17.90 21.04 -16.18
CA TYR A 101 -19.00 21.47 -17.04
C TYR A 101 -18.82 22.96 -17.33
N ARG A 102 -18.70 23.32 -18.62
CA ARG A 102 -18.45 24.72 -19.08
C ARG A 102 -17.29 25.41 -18.35
N GLY A 103 -16.18 24.70 -18.11
CA GLY A 103 -15.01 25.23 -17.40
C GLY A 103 -15.15 25.28 -15.87
N LYS A 104 -16.33 24.97 -15.30
CA LYS A 104 -16.59 24.92 -13.86
C LYS A 104 -16.41 23.50 -13.31
N ARG A 105 -16.01 23.36 -12.04
CA ARG A 105 -15.97 22.07 -11.33
C ARG A 105 -17.39 21.59 -11.06
N LEU A 106 -17.72 20.39 -11.55
CA LEU A 106 -19.04 19.79 -11.38
C LEU A 106 -19.03 18.80 -10.22
N TYR A 107 -19.77 19.11 -9.16
CA TYR A 107 -20.02 18.18 -8.06
C TYR A 107 -21.33 17.45 -8.28
N THR A 108 -21.32 16.12 -8.24
CA THR A 108 -22.54 15.31 -8.40
C THR A 108 -23.04 14.86 -7.03
N PHE A 109 -24.25 15.27 -6.67
CA PHE A 109 -24.96 14.80 -5.48
C PHE A 109 -26.11 13.91 -5.90
N THR A 110 -26.25 12.74 -5.27
CA THR A 110 -27.34 11.81 -5.55
C THR A 110 -28.18 11.61 -4.30
N TYR A 111 -29.49 11.81 -4.42
CA TYR A 111 -30.47 11.62 -3.36
C TYR A 111 -31.51 10.56 -3.77
N PRO A 112 -31.79 9.54 -2.93
CA PRO A 112 -31.16 9.29 -1.62
C PRO A 112 -29.70 8.82 -1.74
N PRO A 113 -28.85 9.09 -0.72
CA PRO A 113 -27.43 8.79 -0.76
C PRO A 113 -27.18 7.28 -0.91
N GLY A 114 -26.33 6.90 -1.86
CA GLY A 114 -25.99 5.49 -2.12
C GLY A 114 -26.99 4.73 -3.00
N ALA A 115 -28.05 5.38 -3.49
CA ALA A 115 -28.96 4.78 -4.47
C ALA A 115 -28.23 4.38 -5.76
N ARG A 116 -28.49 3.16 -6.25
CA ARG A 116 -27.96 2.61 -7.50
C ARG A 116 -29.12 2.13 -8.36
N GLY A 117 -29.05 2.36 -9.67
CA GLY A 117 -30.14 2.03 -10.60
C GLY A 117 -31.38 2.91 -10.41
N GLY A 118 -32.34 2.80 -11.32
CA GLY A 118 -33.55 3.64 -11.33
C GLY A 118 -33.46 4.82 -12.31
N VAL A 119 -34.57 5.57 -12.42
CA VAL A 119 -34.66 6.80 -13.20
C VAL A 119 -34.37 7.99 -12.30
N TYR A 120 -33.47 8.88 -12.74
CA TYR A 120 -33.07 10.06 -11.97
C TYR A 120 -33.46 11.35 -12.69
N ALA A 121 -34.12 12.26 -11.96
CA ALA A 121 -34.18 13.67 -12.32
C ALA A 121 -32.80 14.28 -12.12
N LYS A 122 -32.30 14.98 -13.14
CA LYS A 122 -31.02 15.66 -13.11
C LYS A 122 -31.28 17.16 -13.13
N THR A 123 -30.96 17.84 -12.04
CA THR A 123 -31.03 19.30 -11.94
C THR A 123 -29.61 19.85 -11.86
N LEU A 124 -29.26 20.72 -12.82
CA LEU A 124 -27.99 21.43 -12.81
C LEU A 124 -28.19 22.79 -12.13
N MET A 125 -27.39 23.08 -11.12
CA MET A 125 -27.39 24.35 -10.39
C MET A 125 -26.00 24.97 -10.50
N ASP A 126 -25.93 26.17 -11.06
CA ASP A 126 -24.72 26.99 -10.98
C ASP A 126 -24.64 27.61 -9.57
N VAL A 127 -23.54 27.39 -8.86
CA VAL A 127 -23.34 27.97 -7.52
C VAL A 127 -22.49 29.23 -7.62
N ASP A 128 -21.34 29.11 -8.29
CA ASP A 128 -20.37 30.19 -8.45
C ASP A 128 -19.75 30.17 -9.86
N ASP A 129 -18.86 31.13 -10.13
CA ASP A 129 -18.07 31.21 -11.37
C ASP A 129 -17.17 30.00 -11.60
N ARG A 130 -16.84 29.26 -10.54
CA ARG A 130 -15.92 28.11 -10.59
C ARG A 130 -16.60 26.78 -10.30
N THR A 131 -17.86 26.77 -9.86
CA THR A 131 -18.51 25.59 -9.29
C THR A 131 -19.93 25.43 -9.81
N ALA A 132 -20.24 24.23 -10.30
CA ALA A 132 -21.58 23.80 -10.64
C ALA A 132 -21.92 22.53 -9.85
N ILE A 133 -23.19 22.34 -9.51
CA ILE A 133 -23.72 21.17 -8.83
C ILE A 133 -24.69 20.45 -9.75
N LEU A 134 -24.53 19.14 -9.90
CA LEU A 134 -25.50 18.25 -10.51
C LEU A 134 -26.23 17.50 -9.39
N LEU A 135 -27.47 17.89 -9.11
CA LEU A 135 -28.34 17.14 -8.22
C LEU A 135 -29.05 16.04 -9.00
N ARG A 136 -28.90 14.80 -8.56
CA ARG A 136 -29.58 13.63 -9.09
C ARG A 136 -30.60 13.15 -8.05
N TYR A 137 -31.87 13.38 -8.31
CA TYR A 137 -32.96 12.90 -7.45
C TYR A 137 -33.54 11.63 -8.07
N ARG A 138 -33.58 10.52 -7.33
CA ARG A 138 -34.18 9.27 -7.84
C ARG A 138 -35.70 9.43 -7.85
N ILE A 139 -36.30 9.42 -9.03
CA ILE A 139 -37.75 9.49 -9.21
C ILE A 139 -38.36 8.10 -9.12
N VAL A 140 -37.76 7.12 -9.80
CA VAL A 140 -38.26 5.74 -9.87
C VAL A 140 -37.19 4.78 -9.41
N GLY A 141 -37.54 3.88 -8.49
CA GLY A 141 -36.67 2.81 -8.01
C GLY A 141 -36.37 1.79 -9.10
N PRO A 142 -35.24 1.06 -9.03
CA PRO A 142 -34.98 -0.01 -9.98
C PRO A 142 -36.02 -1.14 -9.91
N GLU A 143 -36.68 -1.32 -8.76
CA GLU A 143 -37.69 -2.37 -8.54
C GLU A 143 -39.01 -2.04 -9.26
N GLU A 144 -39.45 -0.79 -9.16
CA GLU A 144 -40.67 -0.25 -9.80
C GLU A 144 -40.61 -0.26 -11.35
N ILE A 145 -39.41 -0.21 -11.94
CA ILE A 145 -39.25 -0.21 -13.41
C ILE A 145 -39.64 -1.56 -14.04
N TRP A 146 -39.49 -2.66 -13.28
CA TRP A 146 -39.72 -4.01 -13.80
C TRP A 146 -41.08 -4.59 -13.43
N GLU A 147 -41.77 -4.01 -12.44
CA GLU A 147 -43.12 -4.42 -12.05
C GLU A 147 -44.15 -4.19 -13.18
N ASP A 148 -43.98 -3.13 -13.98
CA ASP A 148 -44.84 -2.85 -15.15
C ASP A 148 -44.56 -3.77 -16.37
N LEU A 149 -43.49 -4.57 -16.33
CA LEU A 149 -43.05 -5.44 -17.45
C LEU A 149 -43.31 -6.94 -17.22
N LEU A 150 -43.80 -7.34 -16.04
CA LEU A 150 -44.14 -8.72 -15.73
C LEU A 150 -45.68 -8.87 -15.69
N PRO A 151 -46.28 -9.63 -16.64
CA PRO A 151 -47.72 -9.90 -16.65
C PRO A 151 -48.19 -10.80 -15.51
#